data_AF-A0A2V7EX68-F1
#
_entry.id   AF-A0A2V7EX68-F1
#
_cell.length_a   1.000
_cell.length_b   1.000
_cell.length_c   1.000
_cell.angle_alpha   90.00
_cell.angle_beta   90.00
_cell.angle_gamma   90.00
#
_symmetry.space_group_name_H-M   'P 1'
#
loop_
_entity.id
_entity.type
_entity.pdbx_description
1 polymer ?
#
loop_
_entity_poly.entity_id
_entity_poly.type
_entity_poly.pdbx_seq_one_letter_code
_entity_poly.pdbx_strand_id
1 'polypeptide(L)'
;MTRWALATIAALLFLGIAVAAAARFFGRPGSRASIFVSVVSAWLGAWVLWSFAGGLLLRYGVLSTYHGPLFAPVALLGALFHYRAHVRAGRVEGLAVFVGGQLAWLAVVLVQNGALGF
;
A
#
# COMPACT_ATOMS: atom_id res chain seq x y z
N MET A 1 -2.68 22.46 14.87
CA MET A 1 -2.86 21.43 13.82
C MET A 1 -1.54 20.67 13.55
N THR A 2 -0.40 21.35 13.46
CA THR A 2 0.94 20.80 13.13
C THR A 2 1.45 19.71 14.09
N ARG A 3 1.21 19.83 15.40
CA ARG A 3 1.67 18.83 16.39
C ARG A 3 1.08 17.43 16.21
N TRP A 4 -0.19 17.36 15.79
CA TRP A 4 -0.88 16.09 15.58
C TRP A 4 -0.47 15.45 14.26
N ALA A 5 -0.30 16.25 13.21
CA ALA A 5 0.25 15.77 11.94
C ALA A 5 1.68 15.19 12.12
N LEU A 6 2.54 15.89 12.88
CA LEU A 6 3.89 15.40 13.20
C LEU A 6 3.86 14.13 14.04
N ALA A 7 2.95 14.03 15.02
CA ALA A 7 2.78 12.81 15.81
C ALA A 7 2.32 11.62 14.96
N THR A 8 1.40 11.85 14.01
CA THR A 8 0.96 10.82 13.07
C THR A 8 2.09 10.38 12.14
N ILE A 9 2.86 11.33 11.59
CA ILE A 9 4.02 11.01 10.73
C ILE A 9 5.06 10.21 11.52
N ALA A 10 5.39 10.64 12.74
CA ALA A 10 6.32 9.94 13.61
C ALA A 10 5.81 8.52 13.93
N ALA A 11 4.53 8.37 14.29
CA ALA A 11 3.93 7.06 14.56
C ALA A 11 3.99 6.12 13.36
N LEU A 12 3.72 6.63 12.15
CA LEU A 12 3.82 5.86 10.91
C LEU A 12 5.26 5.44 10.60
N LEU A 13 6.23 6.34 10.83
CA LEU A 13 7.65 6.02 10.68
C LEU A 13 8.11 4.96 11.68
N PHE A 14 7.76 5.11 12.96
CA PHE A 14 8.07 4.13 13.99
C PHE A 14 7.43 2.77 13.72
N LEU A 15 6.18 2.76 13.25
CA LEU A 15 5.49 1.54 12.85
C LEU A 15 6.22 0.86 11.67
N GLY A 16 6.62 1.64 10.65
CA GLY A 16 7.40 1.13 9.52
C GLY A 16 8.74 0.53 9.94
N ILE A 17 9.46 1.18 10.85
CA ILE A 17 10.73 0.70 11.41
C ILE A 17 10.51 -0.58 12.22
N ALA A 18 9.48 -0.64 13.07
CA ALA A 18 9.16 -1.81 13.88
C ALA A 18 8.80 -3.02 13.01
N VAL A 19 8.03 -2.82 11.94
CA VAL A 19 7.67 -3.87 10.98
C VAL A 19 8.90 -4.35 10.20
N ALA A 20 9.78 -3.45 9.76
CA ALA A 20 11.02 -3.82 9.08
C ALA A 20 12.00 -4.58 10.00
N ALA A 21 12.09 -4.19 11.27
CA ALA A 21 12.88 -4.88 12.28
C ALA A 21 12.33 -6.28 12.56
N ALA A 22 11.01 -6.43 12.70
CA ALA A 22 10.35 -7.73 12.84
C ALA A 22 10.60 -8.61 11.60
N ALA A 23 10.50 -8.07 10.39
CA ALA A 23 10.75 -8.79 9.15
C ALA A 23 12.18 -9.36 9.07
N ARG A 24 13.18 -8.62 9.57
CA ARG A 24 14.57 -9.07 9.68
C ARG A 24 14.75 -10.17 10.72
N PHE A 25 14.06 -10.06 11.86
CA PHE A 25 14.20 -11.01 12.98
C PHE A 25 13.60 -12.40 12.66
N PHE A 26 12.53 -12.46 11.88
CA PHE A 26 11.90 -13.72 11.45
C PHE A 26 12.49 -14.30 10.14
N GLY A 27 13.57 -13.71 9.63
CA GLY A 27 14.16 -13.95 8.32
C GLY A 27 14.90 -15.28 8.17
N ARG A 28 14.18 -16.42 8.18
CA ARG A 28 14.55 -17.51 7.27
C ARG A 28 14.01 -17.18 5.88
N PRO A 29 14.87 -16.92 4.87
CA PRO A 29 14.43 -16.65 3.51
C PRO A 29 13.54 -17.79 3.02
N GLY A 30 12.32 -17.49 2.57
CA GLY A 30 11.39 -18.48 2.04
C GLY A 30 10.39 -19.10 3.03
N SER A 31 10.42 -18.74 4.31
CA SER A 31 9.36 -19.16 5.24
C SER A 31 8.04 -18.44 4.93
N ARG A 32 6.90 -19.14 5.09
CA ARG A 32 5.56 -18.56 4.89
C ARG A 32 5.31 -17.31 5.75
N ALA A 33 5.86 -17.28 6.96
CA ALA A 33 5.79 -16.13 7.86
C ALA A 33 6.56 -14.91 7.30
N SER A 34 7.75 -15.13 6.73
CA SER A 34 8.52 -14.07 6.08
C SER A 34 7.78 -13.50 4.85
N ILE A 35 7.17 -14.37 4.04
CA ILE A 35 6.34 -13.95 2.89
C ILE A 35 5.15 -13.11 3.39
N PHE A 36 4.45 -13.56 4.43
CA PHE A 36 3.33 -12.83 5.00
C PHE A 36 3.74 -11.43 5.47
N VAL A 37 4.81 -11.32 6.27
CA VAL A 37 5.29 -10.02 6.76
C VAL A 37 5.70 -9.11 5.60
N SER A 38 6.37 -9.65 4.58
CA SER A 38 6.74 -8.88 3.39
C SER A 38 5.52 -8.34 2.63
N VAL A 39 4.50 -9.17 2.42
CA VAL A 39 3.25 -8.76 1.76
C VAL A 39 2.55 -7.67 2.56
N VAL A 40 2.38 -7.87 3.88
CA VAL A 40 1.75 -6.87 4.76
C VAL A 40 2.51 -5.55 4.72
N SER A 41 3.84 -5.61 4.79
CA SER A 41 4.70 -4.42 4.73
C SER A 41 4.54 -3.66 3.41
N ALA A 42 4.49 -4.38 2.29
CA ALA A 42 4.32 -3.79 0.96
C ALA A 42 2.97 -3.06 0.83
N TRP A 43 1.87 -3.66 1.28
CA TRP A 43 0.54 -3.07 1.19
C TRP A 43 0.32 -1.91 2.17
N LEU A 44 0.91 -1.98 3.37
CA LEU A 44 0.95 -0.84 4.30
C LEU A 44 1.76 0.32 3.71
N GLY A 45 2.94 0.03 3.14
CA GLY A 45 3.76 1.03 2.47
C GLY A 45 3.01 1.69 1.30
N ALA A 46 2.32 0.89 0.48
CA ALA A 46 1.47 1.41 -0.58
C ALA A 46 0.35 2.30 -0.04
N TRP A 47 -0.32 1.91 1.05
CA TRP A 47 -1.40 2.72 1.63
C TRP A 47 -0.91 4.08 2.13
N VAL A 48 0.25 4.11 2.80
CA VAL A 48 0.89 5.36 3.24
C VAL A 48 1.26 6.22 2.02
N LEU A 49 1.89 5.62 1.01
CA LEU A 49 2.35 6.34 -0.17
C LEU A 49 1.18 6.92 -0.98
N TRP A 50 0.10 6.14 -1.17
CA TRP A 50 -1.11 6.61 -1.82
C TRP A 50 -1.80 7.72 -1.02
N SER A 51 -1.89 7.58 0.30
CA SER A 51 -2.48 8.61 1.16
C SER A 51 -1.70 9.93 1.07
N PHE A 52 -0.37 9.84 1.09
CA PHE A 52 0.50 11.00 0.95
C PHE A 52 0.42 11.61 -0.44
N ALA A 53 0.63 10.81 -1.50
CA ALA A 53 0.65 11.29 -2.87
C ALA A 53 -0.71 11.86 -3.30
N GLY A 54 -1.81 11.15 -3.02
CA GLY A 54 -3.15 11.63 -3.33
C GLY A 54 -3.51 12.90 -2.56
N GLY A 55 -3.13 13.00 -1.29
CA GLY A 55 -3.30 14.22 -0.50
C GLY A 55 -2.47 15.41 -1.04
N LEU A 56 -1.25 15.14 -1.52
CA LEU A 56 -0.39 16.13 -2.14
C LEU A 56 -1.00 16.64 -3.46
N LEU A 57 -1.41 15.72 -4.34
CA LEU A 57 -2.02 16.03 -5.62
C LEU A 57 -3.35 16.81 -5.45
N LEU A 58 -4.16 16.45 -4.45
CA LEU A 58 -5.37 17.19 -4.10
C LEU A 58 -5.04 18.62 -3.61
N ARG A 59 -4.02 18.76 -2.76
CA ARG A 59 -3.58 20.07 -2.24
C ARG A 59 -3.09 21.03 -3.33
N TYR A 60 -2.43 20.50 -4.36
CA TYR A 60 -1.94 21.28 -5.50
C TYR A 60 -2.94 21.39 -6.66
N GLY A 61 -4.17 20.93 -6.48
CA GLY A 61 -5.24 21.06 -7.49
C GLY A 61 -5.07 20.17 -8.73
N VAL A 62 -4.19 19.16 -8.67
CA VAL A 62 -4.03 18.18 -9.76
C VAL A 62 -5.17 17.17 -9.74
N LEU A 63 -5.65 16.80 -8.55
CA LEU A 63 -6.88 16.02 -8.36
C LEU A 63 -7.99 16.95 -7.84
N SER A 64 -9.21 16.73 -8.30
CA SER A 64 -10.42 17.37 -7.78
C SER A 64 -10.94 16.66 -6.53
N THR A 65 -10.74 15.35 -6.43
CA THR A 65 -11.16 14.54 -5.29
C THR A 65 -10.22 13.36 -5.05
N TYR A 66 -10.03 13.00 -3.78
CA TYR A 66 -9.24 11.82 -3.41
C TYR A 66 -9.75 11.19 -2.10
N HIS A 67 -10.21 9.95 -2.19
CA HIS A 67 -10.73 9.19 -1.06
C HIS A 67 -9.75 8.09 -0.61
N GLY A 68 -8.67 8.50 0.07
CA GLY A 68 -7.63 7.59 0.56
C GLY A 68 -8.12 6.37 1.36
N PRO A 69 -9.15 6.46 2.22
CA PRO A 69 -9.67 5.31 2.97
C PRO A 69 -10.22 4.17 2.09
N LEU A 70 -10.69 4.47 0.88
CA LEU A 70 -11.20 3.45 -0.06
C LEU A 70 -10.09 2.53 -0.58
N PHE A 71 -8.81 2.89 -0.41
CA PHE A 71 -7.70 1.99 -0.70
C PHE A 71 -7.59 0.83 0.30
N ALA A 72 -8.09 0.98 1.54
CA ALA A 72 -7.98 -0.04 2.58
C ALA A 72 -8.58 -1.42 2.17
N PRO A 73 -9.83 -1.52 1.64
CA PRO A 73 -10.35 -2.79 1.16
C PRO A 73 -9.55 -3.37 -0.01
N VAL A 74 -9.04 -2.52 -0.91
CA VAL A 74 -8.17 -2.94 -2.03
C VAL A 74 -6.86 -3.52 -1.49
N ALA A 75 -6.27 -2.88 -0.48
CA ALA A 75 -5.04 -3.34 0.15
C ALA A 75 -5.23 -4.67 0.87
N LEU A 76 -6.36 -4.87 1.56
CA LEU A 76 -6.68 -6.13 2.24
C LEU A 76 -6.87 -7.28 1.25
N LEU A 77 -7.71 -7.10 0.23
CA LEU A 77 -7.96 -8.12 -0.78
C LEU A 77 -6.70 -8.39 -1.61
N GLY A 78 -6.00 -7.33 -2.02
CA GLY A 78 -4.74 -7.41 -2.73
C GLY A 78 -3.65 -8.11 -1.93
N ALA A 79 -3.55 -7.88 -0.62
CA ALA A 79 -2.63 -8.60 0.27
C ALA A 79 -2.94 -10.10 0.33
N LEU A 80 -4.22 -10.45 0.42
CA LEU A 80 -4.63 -11.85 0.41
C LEU A 80 -4.26 -12.54 -0.90
N PHE A 81 -4.59 -11.94 -2.05
CA PHE A 81 -4.26 -12.52 -3.36
C PHE A 81 -2.77 -12.53 -3.63
N HIS A 82 -2.04 -11.48 -3.26
CA HIS A 82 -0.59 -11.40 -3.36
C HIS A 82 0.05 -12.53 -2.55
N TYR A 83 -0.32 -12.70 -1.27
CA TYR A 83 0.20 -13.79 -0.45
C TYR A 83 -0.08 -15.17 -1.05
N ARG A 84 -1.32 -15.41 -1.53
CA ARG A 84 -1.69 -16.70 -2.14
C ARG A 84 -0.90 -16.96 -3.43
N ALA A 85 -0.75 -15.97 -4.29
CA ALA A 85 0.03 -16.09 -5.53
C ALA A 85 1.53 -16.32 -5.21
N HIS A 86 2.07 -15.59 -4.24
CA HIS A 86 3.47 -15.72 -3.84
C HIS A 86 3.80 -17.12 -3.29
N VAL A 87 2.90 -17.69 -2.48
CA VAL A 87 3.08 -19.04 -1.90
C VAL A 87 2.86 -20.14 -2.93
N ARG A 88 1.97 -19.95 -3.91
CA ARG A 88 1.61 -21.00 -4.89
C ARG A 88 2.49 -21.02 -6.13
N ALA A 89 2.77 -19.85 -6.69
CA ALA A 89 3.44 -19.71 -7.99
C ALA A 89 4.81 -19.04 -7.86
N GLY A 90 5.08 -18.37 -6.74
CA GLY A 90 6.37 -17.78 -6.44
C GLY A 90 6.34 -16.25 -6.48
N ARG A 91 7.53 -15.66 -6.28
CA ARG A 91 7.67 -14.23 -6.03
C ARG A 91 7.16 -13.36 -7.19
N VAL A 92 7.36 -13.79 -8.44
CA VAL A 92 7.04 -12.98 -9.63
C VAL A 92 5.54 -12.79 -9.76
N GLU A 93 4.78 -13.87 -9.60
CA GLU A 93 3.32 -13.88 -9.67
C GLU A 93 2.71 -13.10 -8.50
N GLY A 94 3.29 -13.23 -7.31
CA GLY A 94 2.94 -12.38 -6.18
C GLY A 94 3.11 -10.89 -6.49
N LEU A 95 4.27 -10.53 -7.07
CA LEU A 95 4.57 -9.15 -7.45
C LEU A 95 3.59 -8.64 -8.54
N ALA A 96 3.22 -9.50 -9.50
CA ALA A 96 2.25 -9.16 -10.54
C ALA A 96 0.89 -8.77 -9.93
N VAL A 97 0.44 -9.48 -8.89
CA VAL A 97 -0.79 -9.11 -8.15
C VAL A 97 -0.63 -7.77 -7.44
N PHE A 98 0.53 -7.51 -6.82
CA PHE A 98 0.79 -6.23 -6.17
C PHE A 98 0.73 -5.06 -7.16
N VAL A 99 1.45 -5.17 -8.27
CA VAL A 99 1.49 -4.15 -9.34
C VAL A 99 0.11 -3.99 -9.96
N GLY A 100 -0.58 -5.09 -10.29
CA GLY A 100 -1.94 -5.07 -10.81
C GLY A 100 -2.91 -4.35 -9.88
N GLY A 101 -2.78 -4.55 -8.57
CA GLY A 101 -3.56 -3.81 -7.57
C GLY A 101 -3.24 -2.31 -7.53
N GLN A 102 -1.98 -1.91 -7.69
CA GLN A 102 -1.61 -0.49 -7.80
C GLN A 102 -2.22 0.15 -9.06
N LEU A 103 -2.17 -0.56 -10.19
CA LEU A 103 -2.75 -0.09 -11.45
C LEU A 103 -4.27 -0.01 -11.39
N ALA A 104 -4.92 -0.99 -10.78
CA ALA A 104 -6.37 -0.98 -10.57
C ALA A 104 -6.79 0.22 -9.70
N TRP A 105 -6.05 0.50 -8.62
CA TRP A 105 -6.33 1.66 -7.80
C TRP A 105 -6.07 2.98 -8.53
N LEU A 106 -4.98 3.07 -9.29
CA LEU A 106 -4.71 4.23 -10.14
C LEU A 106 -5.88 4.48 -11.10
N ALA A 107 -6.40 3.44 -11.75
CA ALA A 107 -7.57 3.57 -12.63
C ALA A 107 -8.77 4.13 -11.86
N VAL A 108 -9.07 3.64 -10.65
CA VAL A 108 -10.13 4.20 -9.79
C VAL A 108 -9.92 5.69 -9.52
N VAL A 109 -8.70 6.10 -9.16
CA VAL A 109 -8.38 7.52 -8.92
C VAL A 109 -8.60 8.35 -10.19
N LEU A 110 -8.20 7.85 -11.36
CA LEU A 110 -8.42 8.54 -12.63
C LEU A 110 -9.90 8.69 -12.98
N VAL A 111 -10.71 7.63 -12.76
CA VAL A 111 -12.17 7.70 -12.93
C VAL A 111 -12.79 8.74 -11.99
N GLN A 112 -12.42 8.73 -10.71
CA GLN A 112 -12.92 9.70 -9.73
C GLN A 112 -12.65 11.15 -10.12
N ASN A 113 -11.62 11.39 -10.94
CA ASN A 113 -11.18 12.72 -11.35
C ASN A 113 -11.54 13.03 -12.81
N GLY A 114 -12.38 12.21 -13.47
CA GLY A 114 -12.85 12.43 -14.85
C GLY A 114 -11.77 12.30 -15.92
N ALA A 115 -10.58 11.80 -15.56
CA ALA A 115 -9.43 11.74 -16.46
C ALA A 115 -9.56 10.67 -17.57
N LEU A 116 -10.55 9.78 -17.45
CA LEU A 116 -10.81 8.72 -18.42
C LEU A 116 -12.00 9.02 -19.36
N GLY A 117 -12.62 10.20 -19.25
CA GLY A 117 -13.57 10.71 -20.24
C GLY A 117 -14.99 10.12 -20.17
N PHE A 118 -15.37 9.53 -19.05
CA PHE A 118 -16.73 9.06 -18.76
C PHE A 118 -17.22 9.61 -17.41
#